data_AF-A0A6M2CJ79-F1
#
_entry.id   AF-A0A6M2CJ79-F1
#
_cell.length_a   1.000
_cell.length_b   1.000
_cell.length_c   1.000
_cell.angle_alpha   90.00
_cell.angle_beta   90.00
_cell.angle_gamma   90.00
#
_symmetry.space_group_name_H-M   'P 1'
#
loop_
_entity.id
_entity.type
_entity.pdbx_description
1 polymer ?
#
loop_
_entity_poly.entity_id
_entity_poly.type
_entity_poly.pdbx_seq_one_letter_code
_entity_poly.pdbx_strand_id
1 'polypeptide(L)'
;MDIFSGKTLVLKDGSEHAADKALGDAKAVALYFSAHWCPPCRMFTPVLAEAYKEMKEECAAPVEVVFVSSDRSNADMLKYMEESHGAWYALKYGDKFQQ
;
A
#
# COMPACT_ATOMS: atom_id res chain seq x y z
N MET A 1 -0.92 -18.39 1.64
CA MET A 1 -0.52 -16.97 1.70
C MET A 1 -1.26 -16.34 2.89
N ASP A 2 -0.84 -16.66 4.11
CA ASP A 2 -1.62 -16.40 5.34
C ASP A 2 -1.43 -15.02 5.98
N ILE A 3 -0.57 -14.16 5.43
CA ILE A 3 -0.26 -12.86 6.05
C ILE A 3 -1.44 -11.86 5.98
N PHE A 4 -2.32 -12.04 4.99
CA PHE A 4 -3.46 -11.15 4.72
C PHE A 4 -4.81 -11.74 5.16
N SER A 5 -4.84 -12.98 5.65
CA SER A 5 -6.10 -13.62 6.05
C SER A 5 -6.79 -12.85 7.17
N GLY A 6 -8.05 -12.46 6.95
CA GLY A 6 -8.84 -11.68 7.90
C GLY A 6 -8.37 -10.24 8.09
N LYS A 7 -7.51 -9.72 7.20
CA LYS A 7 -7.03 -8.33 7.24
C LYS A 7 -7.94 -7.40 6.43
N THR A 8 -7.95 -6.14 6.85
CA THR A 8 -8.57 -5.05 6.10
C THR A 8 -7.48 -4.20 5.46
N LEU A 9 -7.65 -3.94 4.17
CA LEU A 9 -6.83 -3.01 3.41
C LEU A 9 -7.59 -1.71 3.18
N VAL A 10 -6.87 -0.60 3.13
CA VAL A 10 -7.39 0.75 2.92
C VAL A 10 -6.82 1.31 1.63
N LEU A 11 -7.66 1.99 0.84
CA LEU A 11 -7.22 2.80 -0.29
C LEU A 11 -7.01 4.26 0.14
N LYS A 12 -6.41 5.05 -0.75
CA LYS A 12 -6.16 6.49 -0.55
C LYS A 12 -7.44 7.31 -0.29
N ASP A 13 -8.60 6.83 -0.75
CA ASP A 13 -9.90 7.46 -0.51
C ASP A 13 -10.50 7.11 0.86
N GLY A 14 -9.79 6.30 1.65
CA GLY A 14 -10.25 5.81 2.95
C GLY A 14 -11.20 4.61 2.87
N SER A 15 -11.49 4.09 1.67
CA SER A 15 -12.34 2.90 1.52
C SER A 15 -11.64 1.65 2.03
N GLU A 16 -12.38 0.84 2.79
CA GLU A 16 -11.91 -0.41 3.39
C GLU A 16 -12.35 -1.62 2.57
N HIS A 17 -11.42 -2.54 2.31
CA HIS A 17 -11.64 -3.76 1.54
C HIS A 17 -11.05 -4.96 2.29
N ALA A 18 -11.75 -6.09 2.25
CA ALA A 18 -11.19 -7.35 2.73
C ALA A 18 -9.99 -7.73 1.86
N ALA A 19 -8.87 -8.09 2.48
CA ALA A 19 -7.63 -8.34 1.76
C ALA A 19 -7.76 -9.48 0.73
N ASP A 20 -8.55 -10.52 1.05
CA ASP A 20 -8.83 -11.64 0.14
C ASP A 20 -9.51 -11.18 -1.16
N LYS A 21 -10.38 -10.16 -1.08
CA LYS A 21 -11.05 -9.59 -2.25
C LYS A 21 -10.14 -8.61 -3.00
N ALA A 22 -9.40 -7.79 -2.26
CA ALA A 22 -8.52 -6.77 -2.83
C ALA A 22 -7.31 -7.36 -3.58
N LEU A 23 -6.78 -8.49 -3.09
CA LEU A 23 -5.58 -9.15 -3.63
C LEU A 23 -5.90 -10.43 -4.40
N GLY A 24 -7.17 -10.81 -4.54
CA GLY A 24 -7.59 -12.12 -5.07
C GLY A 24 -7.13 -12.41 -6.49
N ASP A 25 -7.01 -11.37 -7.32
CA ASP A 25 -6.52 -11.49 -8.70
C ASP A 25 -4.99 -11.32 -8.81
N ALA A 26 -4.31 -10.89 -7.74
CA ALA A 26 -2.89 -10.59 -7.77
C ALA A 26 -2.05 -11.87 -7.84
N LYS A 27 -1.14 -11.93 -8.82
CA LYS A 27 -0.16 -13.03 -8.92
C LYS A 27 0.99 -12.88 -7.94
N ALA A 28 1.30 -11.64 -7.58
CA ALA A 28 2.31 -11.32 -6.57
C ALA A 28 1.87 -10.08 -5.78
N VAL A 29 2.29 -10.05 -4.51
CA VAL A 29 2.04 -8.92 -3.61
C VAL A 29 3.39 -8.39 -3.12
N ALA A 30 3.64 -7.11 -3.38
CA ALA A 30 4.81 -6.40 -2.89
C ALA A 30 4.46 -5.64 -1.60
N LEU A 31 5.13 -5.98 -0.50
CA LEU A 31 5.01 -5.26 0.76
C LEU A 31 5.93 -4.03 0.74
N TYR A 32 5.35 -2.84 0.87
CA TYR A 32 6.10 -1.60 0.92
C TYR A 32 6.10 -1.02 2.33
N PHE A 33 7.22 -1.16 3.05
CA PHE A 33 7.39 -0.61 4.41
C PHE A 33 7.95 0.80 4.32
N SER A 34 7.21 1.78 4.83
CA SER A 34 7.60 3.18 4.73
C SER A 34 6.86 4.06 5.75
N ALA A 35 7.30 5.31 5.91
CA ALA A 35 6.64 6.31 6.72
C ALA A 35 6.86 7.72 6.17
N HIS A 36 5.89 8.62 6.38
CA HIS A 36 5.93 10.01 5.93
C HIS A 36 7.11 10.77 6.53
N TRP A 37 7.41 10.52 7.80
CA TRP A 37 8.49 11.20 8.52
C TRP A 37 9.89 10.85 8.00
N CYS A 38 10.04 9.79 7.20
CA CYS A 38 11.30 9.32 6.63
C CYS A 38 11.65 10.07 5.32
N PRO A 39 12.70 10.93 5.29
CA PRO A 39 13.04 11.70 4.09
C PRO A 39 13.38 10.89 2.84
N PRO A 40 14.21 9.82 2.88
CA PRO A 40 14.49 9.04 1.67
C PRO A 40 13.24 8.30 1.17
N CYS A 41 12.32 7.94 2.07
CA CYS A 41 11.07 7.29 1.73
C CYS A 41 10.15 8.21 0.91
N ARG A 42 10.04 9.49 1.27
CA ARG A 42 9.27 10.47 0.49
C ARG A 42 9.81 10.68 -0.93
N MET A 43 11.11 10.51 -1.15
CA MET A 43 11.70 10.58 -2.49
C MET A 43 11.47 9.32 -3.32
N PHE A 44 11.40 8.15 -2.68
CA PHE A 44 11.21 6.87 -3.37
C PHE A 44 9.75 6.59 -3.75
N THR A 45 8.78 6.96 -2.91
CA THR A 45 7.37 6.66 -3.18
C THR A 45 6.87 7.13 -4.56
N PRO A 46 7.18 8.36 -5.03
CA PRO A 46 6.75 8.79 -6.36
C PRO A 46 7.31 7.91 -7.48
N VAL A 47 8.57 7.47 -7.35
CA VAL A 47 9.22 6.57 -8.32
C VAL A 47 8.51 5.21 -8.34
N LEU A 48 8.17 4.67 -7.16
CA LEU A 48 7.40 3.44 -7.06
C LEU A 48 5.99 3.59 -7.63
N ALA A 49 5.35 4.75 -7.43
CA ALA A 49 4.01 5.04 -7.95
C ALA A 49 3.96 5.06 -9.47
N GLU A 50 4.98 5.65 -10.11
CA GLU A 50 5.15 5.66 -11.57
C GLU A 50 5.37 4.23 -12.10
N ALA A 51 6.33 3.50 -11.53
CA ALA A 51 6.60 2.11 -11.93
C ALA A 51 5.37 1.20 -11.74
N TYR A 52 4.60 1.40 -10.67
CA TYR A 52 3.36 0.66 -10.44
C TYR A 52 2.32 0.94 -11.52
N LYS A 53 2.15 2.21 -11.91
CA LYS A 53 1.23 2.58 -12.98
C LYS A 53 1.61 1.91 -14.30
N GLU A 54 2.88 1.97 -14.69
CA GLU A 54 3.39 1.30 -15.90
C GLU A 54 3.17 -0.21 -15.85
N MET A 55 3.47 -0.86 -14.72
CA MET A 55 3.23 -2.29 -14.55
C MET A 55 1.74 -2.65 -14.69
N LYS A 56 0.83 -1.82 -14.18
CA LYS A 56 -0.62 -2.07 -14.29
C LYS A 56 -1.13 -1.90 -15.72
N GLU A 57 -0.49 -1.06 -16.53
CA GLU A 57 -0.84 -0.83 -17.93
C GLU A 57 -0.23 -1.88 -18.88
N GLU A 58 1.00 -2.34 -18.62
CA GLU A 58 1.78 -3.16 -19.56
C GLU A 58 1.82 -4.66 -19.23
N CYS A 59 1.67 -5.07 -17.96
CA CYS A 59 1.85 -6.47 -17.56
C CYS A 59 0.52 -7.25 -17.48
N ALA A 60 0.49 -8.41 -18.14
CA ALA A 60 -0.56 -9.43 -17.97
C ALA A 60 -0.50 -10.19 -16.64
N ALA A 61 0.50 -9.90 -15.79
CA ALA A 61 0.64 -10.45 -14.45
C ALA A 61 0.37 -9.36 -13.41
N PRO A 62 -0.80 -9.36 -12.75
CA PRO A 62 -1.15 -8.33 -11.78
C PRO A 62 -0.27 -8.45 -10.53
N VAL A 63 0.64 -7.49 -10.35
CA VAL A 63 1.34 -7.25 -9.09
C VAL A 63 0.55 -6.21 -8.33
N GLU A 64 0.27 -6.48 -7.05
CA GLU A 64 -0.34 -5.51 -6.14
C GLU A 64 0.67 -5.03 -5.11
N VAL A 65 0.60 -3.74 -4.78
CA VAL A 65 1.42 -3.15 -3.71
C VAL A 65 0.56 -3.01 -2.46
N VAL A 66 1.09 -3.43 -1.31
CA VAL A 66 0.48 -3.20 -0.01
C VAL A 66 1.43 -2.38 0.84
N PHE A 67 1.04 -1.13 1.09
CA PHE A 67 1.75 -0.23 1.98
C PHE A 67 1.57 -0.64 3.44
N VAL A 68 2.69 -0.79 4.15
CA VAL A 68 2.75 -1.02 5.59
C VAL A 68 3.34 0.24 6.22
N SER A 69 2.47 1.07 6.78
CA SER A 69 2.86 2.34 7.38
C SER A 69 3.57 2.16 8.71
N SER A 70 4.68 2.87 8.89
CA SER A 70 5.35 3.13 10.18
C SER A 70 5.13 4.59 10.63
N ASP A 71 4.05 5.21 10.16
CA ASP A 71 3.61 6.51 10.63
C ASP A 71 3.08 6.43 12.05
N ARG A 72 3.10 7.57 12.75
CA ARG A 72 2.71 7.66 14.17
C ARG A 72 1.23 7.92 14.38
N SER A 73 0.48 8.16 13.30
CA SER A 73 -0.96 8.33 13.33
C SER A 73 -1.60 7.91 12.00
N ASN A 74 -2.88 7.54 12.06
CA ASN A 74 -3.68 7.27 10.87
C ASN A 74 -3.77 8.50 9.95
N ALA A 75 -3.77 9.71 10.51
CA ALA A 75 -3.81 10.95 9.74
C ALA A 75 -2.52 11.17 8.93
N ASP A 76 -1.35 10.90 9.53
CA ASP A 76 -0.06 10.99 8.84
C ASP A 76 0.05 9.95 7.72
N MET A 77 -0.42 8.72 7.99
CA MET A 77 -0.49 7.66 6.99
C MET A 77 -1.34 8.07 5.79
N LEU A 78 -2.57 8.54 6.03
CA LEU A 78 -3.48 8.97 4.95
C LEU A 78 -2.93 10.16 4.18
N LYS A 79 -2.33 11.13 4.88
CA LYS A 79 -1.70 12.29 4.25
C LYS A 79 -0.55 11.87 3.33
N TYR A 80 0.28 10.93 3.74
CA TYR A 80 1.37 10.41 2.90
C TYR A 80 0.83 9.68 1.67
N MET A 81 -0.22 8.88 1.85
CA MET A 81 -0.89 8.20 0.76
C MET A 81 -1.46 9.18 -0.26
N GLU A 82 -2.08 10.26 0.20
CA GLU A 82 -2.62 11.31 -0.66
C GLU A 82 -1.53 12.07 -1.42
N GLU A 83 -0.43 12.43 -0.74
CA GLU A 83 0.64 13.26 -1.31
C GLU A 83 1.50 12.55 -2.34
N SER A 84 1.73 11.23 -2.21
CA SER A 84 2.81 10.57 -2.96
C SER A 84 2.53 9.14 -3.42
N HIS A 85 1.48 8.46 -2.93
CA HIS A 85 1.28 7.04 -3.24
C HIS A 85 0.53 6.81 -4.56
N GLY A 86 0.78 5.66 -5.18
CA GLY A 86 0.01 5.16 -6.31
C GLY A 86 -1.39 4.68 -5.92
N ALA A 87 -2.16 4.20 -6.91
CA ALA A 87 -3.47 3.59 -6.70
C ALA A 87 -3.34 2.13 -6.18
N TRP A 88 -2.69 1.98 -5.03
CA TRP A 88 -2.50 0.71 -4.35
C TRP A 88 -3.07 0.72 -2.94
N TYR A 89 -3.07 -0.44 -2.29
CA TYR A 89 -3.63 -0.63 -0.96
C TYR A 89 -2.63 -0.34 0.15
N ALA A 90 -3.15 -0.08 1.36
CA ALA A 90 -2.40 -0.03 2.61
C ALA A 90 -3.01 -0.97 3.63
N LEU A 91 -2.22 -1.51 4.56
CA LEU A 91 -2.77 -2.13 5.76
C LEU A 91 -3.44 -1.08 6.63
N LYS A 92 -4.58 -1.43 7.22
CA LYS A 92 -5.25 -0.56 8.19
C LYS A 92 -4.29 -0.17 9.32
N TYR A 93 -4.28 1.12 9.65
CA TYR A 93 -3.48 1.65 10.76
C TYR A 93 -3.80 0.92 12.07
N GLY A 94 -2.76 0.61 12.85
CA GLY A 94 -2.85 -0.13 14.11
C GLY A 94 -2.88 -1.66 13.93
N ASP A 95 -2.70 -2.16 12.71
CA ASP A 95 -2.54 -3.59 12.50
C ASP A 95 -1.23 -4.11 13.12
N LYS A 96 -1.24 -5.36 13.58
CA LYS A 96 -0.11 -6.05 14.20
C LYS A 96 1.17 -6.15 13.34
N PHE A 97 1.10 -5.88 12.04
CA PHE A 97 2.28 -5.79 11.15
C PHE A 97 2.87 -4.37 11.04
N GLN A 98 2.24 -3.36 11.63
CA GLN A 98 2.81 -2.03 11.77
C GLN A 98 4.04 -2.08 12.69
N GLN A 99 5.11 -1.42 12.26
CA GLN A 99 6.37 -1.25 13.02
C GLN A 99 6.49 0.17 13.53
#